data_AF-A0AAD9V534-F1
#
_entry.id   AF-A0AAD9V534-F1
#
_cell.length_a   1.000
_cell.length_b   1.000
_cell.length_c   1.000
_cell.angle_alpha   90.00
_cell.angle_beta   90.00
_cell.angle_gamma   90.00
#
_symmetry.space_group_name_H-M   'P 1'
#
loop_
_entity.id
_entity.type
_entity.pdbx_description
1 polymer ?
#
loop_
_entity_poly.entity_id
_entity_poly.type
_entity_poly.pdbx_seq_one_letter_code
_entity_poly.pdbx_strand_id
1 'polypeptide(L)'
;MSDSKELCHKAMAHESKKNTKYIVDISNSNINTLVIGDGNIIRNILPSQQKAGTSAAPIAANQNGESRGKKRQKQSKIRFPQRKFGRASRTVVKEDNEYVNVERPVPPNSSDDVEKGIFTILNLLHPLRDSGKRQEFNNVAENLLLENQENLTLNILITLEKSVVESYHNKIEKAEEMVNKALEILEKSKVKAIDATSYLYLVTMAHIHLTGFYRRQNKHGKAEEAINIGYQNSTGLNSRFLKALLFYEKASNSTKYISSIPNGPARNEHFASAKDLMEQCITVSTDLDNNGGIYIRKHHFCHLKLALMALNCRTHAARGQIPSAECIKEATNCLKEVDKKYAAQISEGQQIQFLIAKADLSFRQQNYQVAQDNCKHALALAEKCGFRLEISGIEDRLADIATLIDKKESMDLEFHLSEEGHADSLSSSTSPSKKNSPYSTSSEMDIE
;
A
#
# COMPACT_ATOMS: atom_id res chain seq x y z
N MET A 1 3.46 8.72 -65.84
CA MET A 1 3.55 10.08 -65.28
C MET A 1 2.40 10.27 -64.32
N SER A 2 2.74 10.38 -63.04
CA SER A 2 2.08 11.06 -61.92
C SER A 2 0.55 11.02 -61.74
N ASP A 3 0.15 10.37 -60.65
CA ASP A 3 -0.77 10.82 -59.59
C ASP A 3 -1.80 11.90 -59.91
N SER A 4 -3.10 11.60 -59.67
CA SER A 4 -3.90 12.31 -58.65
C SER A 4 -5.33 11.77 -58.55
N LYS A 5 -5.76 11.55 -57.30
CA LYS A 5 -7.11 11.77 -56.76
C LYS A 5 -8.24 10.77 -57.04
N GLU A 6 -8.80 10.34 -55.90
CA GLU A 6 -10.24 10.21 -55.62
C GLU A 6 -10.90 8.84 -55.87
N LEU A 7 -10.85 7.98 -54.85
CA LEU A 7 -11.75 6.83 -54.70
C LEU A 7 -11.81 6.38 -53.24
N CYS A 8 -12.69 7.01 -52.44
CA CYS A 8 -13.29 6.36 -51.28
C CYS A 8 -14.60 7.06 -50.86
N HIS A 9 -15.65 6.85 -51.66
CA HIS A 9 -17.03 7.07 -51.25
C HIS A 9 -17.76 5.74 -51.31
N LYS A 10 -17.94 5.09 -50.15
CA LYS A 10 -19.13 4.32 -49.79
C LYS A 10 -19.07 3.88 -48.32
N ALA A 11 -20.23 4.02 -47.65
CA ALA A 11 -20.57 3.57 -46.30
C ALA A 11 -20.45 4.61 -45.16
N MET A 12 -21.26 5.67 -45.24
CA MET A 12 -21.90 6.28 -44.06
C MET A 12 -23.41 6.18 -44.22
N ALA A 13 -24.06 5.40 -43.35
CA ALA A 13 -25.43 5.58 -42.87
C ALA A 13 -25.87 4.32 -42.10
N HIS A 14 -25.87 4.38 -40.77
CA HIS A 14 -27.00 4.02 -39.90
C HIS A 14 -26.52 3.93 -38.45
N GLU A 15 -26.64 5.05 -37.74
CA GLU A 15 -26.57 5.10 -36.28
C GLU A 15 -27.92 5.63 -35.78
N SER A 16 -28.72 4.77 -35.16
CA SER A 16 -29.88 5.18 -34.37
C SER A 16 -30.19 4.16 -33.27
N LYS A 17 -29.76 4.54 -32.06
CA LYS A 17 -30.46 4.41 -30.77
C LYS A 17 -31.19 3.09 -30.46
N LYS A 18 -30.63 2.31 -29.53
CA LYS A 18 -31.39 1.66 -28.45
C LYS A 18 -30.71 1.88 -27.11
N ASN A 19 -31.40 2.63 -26.26
CA ASN A 19 -31.02 3.00 -24.91
C ASN A 19 -31.62 1.94 -23.97
N THR A 20 -30.81 1.05 -23.40
CA THR A 20 -31.27 0.09 -22.39
C THR A 20 -30.66 0.47 -21.05
N LYS A 21 -31.50 1.05 -20.19
CA LYS A 21 -31.17 1.49 -18.84
C LYS A 21 -31.20 0.27 -17.91
N TYR A 22 -30.04 -0.23 -17.50
CA TYR A 22 -29.96 -1.23 -16.43
C TYR A 22 -30.01 -0.51 -15.08
N ILE A 23 -31.11 -0.67 -14.37
CA ILE A 23 -31.20 -0.36 -12.94
C ILE A 23 -30.78 -1.65 -12.22
N VAL A 24 -29.60 -1.65 -11.61
CA VAL A 24 -29.16 -2.73 -10.72
C VAL A 24 -29.59 -2.35 -9.30
N ASP A 25 -30.57 -3.07 -8.78
CA ASP A 25 -30.98 -3.00 -7.38
C ASP A 25 -30.03 -3.90 -6.56
N ILE A 26 -29.19 -3.29 -5.72
CA ILE A 26 -28.17 -3.98 -4.89
C ILE A 26 -28.67 -4.12 -3.44
N SER A 27 -29.98 -4.24 -3.23
CA SER A 27 -30.55 -4.35 -1.87
C SER A 27 -30.44 -5.75 -1.23
N ASN A 28 -29.77 -6.73 -1.84
CA ASN A 28 -29.72 -8.10 -1.29
C ASN A 28 -28.43 -8.92 -1.56
N SER A 29 -27.26 -8.27 -1.57
CA SER A 29 -25.99 -9.02 -1.55
C SER A 29 -25.62 -9.38 -0.10
N ASN A 30 -26.07 -10.54 0.37
CA ASN A 30 -25.54 -11.18 1.58
C ASN A 30 -24.06 -11.53 1.35
N ILE A 31 -23.17 -10.64 1.77
CA ILE A 31 -21.74 -10.93 1.90
C ILE A 31 -21.60 -11.76 3.18
N ASN A 32 -21.31 -13.05 3.03
CA ASN A 32 -20.95 -13.91 4.15
C ASN A 32 -19.61 -13.43 4.73
N THR A 33 -19.69 -12.65 5.82
CA THR A 33 -18.53 -12.18 6.57
C THR A 33 -17.91 -13.35 7.32
N LEU A 34 -16.89 -13.99 6.75
CA LEU A 34 -15.98 -14.83 7.53
C LEU A 34 -14.96 -13.93 8.23
N VAL A 35 -15.26 -13.58 9.48
CA VAL A 35 -14.31 -12.89 10.36
C VAL A 35 -13.25 -13.91 10.79
N ILE A 36 -12.09 -13.88 10.16
CA ILE A 36 -10.92 -14.60 10.67
C ILE A 36 -10.29 -13.71 11.75
N GLY A 37 -10.42 -14.17 13.00
CA GLY A 37 -9.90 -13.51 14.19
C GLY A 37 -8.37 -13.36 14.19
N ASP A 38 -7.91 -12.50 15.10
CA ASP A 38 -6.53 -12.05 15.26
C ASP A 38 -5.48 -13.16 15.05
N GLY A 39 -4.52 -12.86 14.16
CA GLY A 39 -3.45 -13.76 13.78
C GLY A 39 -2.60 -14.18 14.97
N ASN A 40 -2.79 -15.43 15.41
CA ASN A 40 -1.80 -16.16 16.18
C ASN A 40 -1.06 -17.14 15.26
N ILE A 41 0.26 -17.11 15.40
CA ILE A 41 1.24 -17.95 14.71
C ILE A 41 0.90 -19.43 14.95
N ILE A 42 0.55 -20.17 13.89
CA ILE A 42 0.47 -21.63 13.95
C ILE A 42 1.85 -22.18 13.59
N ARG A 43 2.57 -22.68 14.60
CA ARG A 43 3.67 -23.63 14.39
C ARG A 43 3.06 -24.95 13.93
N ASN A 44 3.59 -25.51 12.85
CA ASN A 44 3.24 -26.85 12.39
C ASN A 44 3.57 -27.89 13.47
N ILE A 45 2.55 -28.55 14.01
CA ILE A 45 2.67 -29.85 14.67
C ILE A 45 1.69 -30.80 13.97
N LEU A 46 2.24 -31.92 13.51
CA LEU A 46 1.58 -33.03 12.83
C LEU A 46 0.48 -33.66 13.72
N PRO A 47 -0.61 -34.23 13.17
CA PRO A 47 -1.83 -34.47 13.94
C PRO A 47 -1.79 -35.80 14.71
N SER A 48 -2.24 -35.75 15.95
CA SER A 48 -2.64 -36.91 16.75
C SER A 48 -4.15 -36.83 16.99
N GLN A 49 -4.81 -37.95 16.73
CA GLN A 49 -6.26 -38.14 16.82
C GLN A 49 -6.80 -37.88 18.23
N GLN A 50 -8.03 -37.33 18.34
CA GLN A 50 -9.13 -37.99 19.06
C GLN A 50 -10.46 -37.21 19.03
N LYS A 51 -11.51 -37.97 19.34
CA LYS A 51 -12.94 -37.84 19.06
C LYS A 51 -13.71 -36.79 19.90
N ALA A 52 -14.77 -36.29 19.27
CA ALA A 52 -16.14 -36.02 19.75
C ALA A 52 -16.42 -35.81 21.25
N GLY A 53 -17.18 -34.76 21.57
CA GLY A 53 -17.91 -34.66 22.84
C GLY A 53 -18.60 -33.31 23.05
N THR A 54 -19.94 -33.35 22.99
CA THR A 54 -20.91 -32.26 23.15
C THR A 54 -21.02 -31.75 24.60
N SER A 55 -21.58 -30.55 24.75
CA SER A 55 -22.48 -30.07 25.82
C SER A 55 -21.99 -28.94 26.73
N ALA A 56 -22.99 -28.28 27.30
CA ALA A 56 -23.04 -26.88 27.67
C ALA A 56 -23.02 -26.63 29.19
N ALA A 57 -22.95 -25.34 29.50
CA ALA A 57 -23.53 -24.65 30.66
C ALA A 57 -22.60 -24.31 31.86
N PRO A 58 -22.93 -23.22 32.60
CA PRO A 58 -21.98 -22.32 33.26
C PRO A 58 -21.99 -22.43 34.79
N ILE A 59 -20.98 -21.85 35.47
CA ILE A 59 -21.01 -21.63 36.92
C ILE A 59 -20.46 -20.23 37.26
N ALA A 60 -21.27 -19.47 37.98
CA ALA A 60 -20.89 -18.29 38.74
C ALA A 60 -20.61 -18.70 40.21
N ALA A 61 -19.71 -17.97 40.87
CA ALA A 61 -19.89 -17.33 42.19
C ALA A 61 -18.58 -17.30 43.03
N ASN A 62 -18.27 -16.09 43.53
CA ASN A 62 -17.84 -15.76 44.91
C ASN A 62 -16.48 -16.32 45.41
N GLN A 63 -15.69 -15.69 46.28
CA GLN A 63 -15.83 -14.51 47.16
C GLN A 63 -14.46 -14.24 47.83
N ASN A 64 -14.23 -12.98 48.24
CA ASN A 64 -13.45 -12.52 49.42
C ASN A 64 -11.92 -12.79 49.48
N GLY A 65 -11.07 -11.94 50.07
CA GLY A 65 -11.26 -10.76 50.92
C GLY A 65 -10.08 -9.78 50.77
N GLU A 66 -10.34 -8.48 50.88
CA GLU A 66 -10.16 -7.66 52.10
C GLU A 66 -8.80 -6.95 52.22
N SER A 67 -8.76 -5.74 51.65
CA SER A 67 -8.64 -4.46 52.33
C SER A 67 -7.96 -4.37 53.72
N ARG A 68 -6.93 -3.50 53.80
CA ARG A 68 -6.67 -2.49 54.87
C ARG A 68 -5.39 -1.72 54.47
N GLY A 69 -5.26 -0.40 54.46
CA GLY A 69 -6.16 0.71 54.77
C GLY A 69 -5.37 1.94 55.26
N LYS A 70 -5.64 3.11 54.64
CA LYS A 70 -5.61 4.50 55.19
C LYS A 70 -4.22 5.15 55.41
N LYS A 71 -3.97 6.46 55.22
CA LYS A 71 -4.74 7.71 55.43
C LYS A 71 -4.24 8.79 54.42
N ARG A 72 -5.07 9.56 53.69
CA ARG A 72 -5.80 10.80 54.04
C ARG A 72 -4.97 11.91 54.73
N GLN A 73 -4.76 13.03 54.04
CA GLN A 73 -4.84 14.38 54.61
C GLN A 73 -5.26 15.44 53.56
N LYS A 74 -5.95 16.48 54.04
CA LYS A 74 -6.85 17.42 53.34
C LYS A 74 -6.18 18.77 53.01
N GLN A 75 -6.66 19.36 51.90
CA GLN A 75 -7.07 20.76 51.66
C GLN A 75 -6.13 21.96 51.95
N SER A 76 -5.99 22.83 50.93
CA SER A 76 -6.43 24.24 51.01
C SER A 76 -6.63 24.86 49.62
N LYS A 77 -7.56 25.82 49.54
CA LYS A 77 -8.05 26.58 48.37
C LYS A 77 -7.29 27.91 48.21
N ILE A 78 -7.64 28.68 47.15
CA ILE A 78 -7.50 30.16 46.94
C ILE A 78 -6.19 30.53 46.19
N ARG A 79 -6.10 31.39 45.13
CA ARG A 79 -6.94 32.40 44.45
C ARG A 79 -6.38 32.63 43.01
N PHE A 80 -7.24 33.05 42.08
CA PHE A 80 -6.85 33.75 40.85
C PHE A 80 -6.42 35.20 41.12
N PRO A 81 -5.56 35.80 40.27
CA PRO A 81 -5.62 37.23 40.00
C PRO A 81 -5.97 37.53 38.53
N GLN A 82 -6.78 38.58 38.38
CA GLN A 82 -7.31 39.14 37.15
C GLN A 82 -6.31 40.02 36.39
N ARG A 83 -6.61 40.21 35.10
CA ARG A 83 -6.12 41.21 34.13
C ARG A 83 -5.74 42.57 34.74
N LYS A 84 -4.70 43.20 34.17
CA LYS A 84 -4.62 44.65 33.99
C LYS A 84 -4.26 44.99 32.55
N PHE A 85 -5.03 45.91 31.98
CA PHE A 85 -4.76 46.64 30.74
C PHE A 85 -3.57 47.59 30.95
N GLY A 86 -2.74 47.74 29.91
CA GLY A 86 -1.73 48.77 29.83
C GLY A 86 -1.41 49.06 28.36
N ARG A 87 -1.98 50.15 27.83
CA ARG A 87 -1.72 50.70 26.50
C ARG A 87 -0.65 51.78 26.66
N ALA A 88 0.43 51.72 25.89
CA ALA A 88 1.32 52.86 25.66
C ALA A 88 1.86 52.80 24.23
N SER A 89 1.99 53.98 23.63
CA SER A 89 2.06 54.22 22.19
C SER A 89 3.50 54.50 21.71
N ARG A 90 3.74 54.08 20.45
CA ARG A 90 4.59 54.67 19.38
C ARG A 90 6.04 55.08 19.68
N THR A 91 6.95 54.51 18.87
CA THR A 91 7.87 55.31 18.05
C THR A 91 8.04 54.67 16.68
N VAL A 92 8.00 55.52 15.65
CA VAL A 92 8.07 55.22 14.22
C VAL A 92 9.54 55.23 13.77
N VAL A 93 9.96 54.21 13.02
CA VAL A 93 11.08 54.32 12.08
C VAL A 93 10.52 53.92 10.71
N LYS A 94 10.68 54.83 9.75
CA LYS A 94 10.24 54.69 8.36
C LYS A 94 11.29 53.85 7.62
N GLU A 95 10.85 52.78 6.96
CA GLU A 95 11.55 52.24 5.79
C GLU A 95 10.52 52.14 4.67
N ASP A 96 10.84 52.82 3.57
CA ASP A 96 10.08 52.85 2.34
C ASP A 96 10.21 51.49 1.67
N ASN A 97 9.11 50.73 1.58
CA ASN A 97 9.00 49.63 0.65
C ASN A 97 7.63 49.68 -0.02
N GLU A 98 7.69 49.81 -1.34
CA GLU A 98 6.60 49.89 -2.29
C GLU A 98 5.74 48.63 -2.19
N TYR A 99 4.56 48.75 -1.57
CA TYR A 99 3.62 47.64 -1.47
C TYR A 99 2.93 47.43 -2.83
N VAL A 100 3.29 46.34 -3.51
CA VAL A 100 2.43 45.71 -4.51
C VAL A 100 1.15 45.28 -3.80
N ASN A 101 0.03 45.87 -4.21
CA ASN A 101 -1.29 45.62 -3.66
C ASN A 101 -1.77 44.22 -4.09
N VAL A 102 -1.42 43.18 -3.33
CA VAL A 102 -1.99 41.85 -3.50
C VAL A 102 -3.35 41.86 -2.79
N GLU A 103 -4.42 41.75 -3.57
CA GLU A 103 -5.78 41.67 -3.05
C GLU A 103 -5.89 40.59 -1.96
N ARG A 104 -6.41 41.02 -0.81
CA ARG A 104 -6.66 40.20 0.37
C ARG A 104 -7.73 39.15 0.03
N PRO A 105 -7.50 37.84 0.22
CA PRO A 105 -8.57 36.85 0.07
C PRO A 105 -9.65 37.08 1.12
N VAL A 106 -10.88 37.28 0.66
CA VAL A 106 -12.09 37.30 1.50
C VAL A 106 -12.33 35.89 2.05
N PRO A 107 -12.87 35.70 3.27
CA PRO A 107 -13.19 34.38 3.79
C PRO A 107 -14.11 33.63 2.82
N PRO A 108 -13.89 32.33 2.59
CA PRO A 108 -14.67 31.54 1.66
C PRO A 108 -16.12 31.44 2.16
N ASN A 109 -17.06 32.05 1.43
CA ASN A 109 -18.50 32.03 1.74
C ASN A 109 -19.27 31.03 0.86
N SER A 110 -18.56 30.22 0.05
CA SER A 110 -19.14 29.20 -0.82
C SER A 110 -18.43 27.85 -0.68
N SER A 111 -19.14 26.76 -0.97
CA SER A 111 -18.59 25.39 -1.01
C SER A 111 -17.41 25.26 -1.98
N ASP A 112 -17.42 26.06 -3.06
CA ASP A 112 -16.38 26.04 -4.10
C ASP A 112 -15.07 26.67 -3.62
N ASP A 113 -15.15 27.71 -2.78
CA ASP A 113 -13.96 28.36 -2.24
C ASP A 113 -13.25 27.48 -1.20
N VAL A 114 -13.99 26.66 -0.45
CA VAL A 114 -13.41 25.71 0.50
C VAL A 114 -12.73 24.55 -0.21
N GLU A 115 -13.35 23.96 -1.24
CA GLU A 115 -12.73 22.89 -2.03
C GLU A 115 -11.46 23.40 -2.73
N LYS A 116 -11.47 24.63 -3.24
CA LYS A 116 -10.28 25.30 -3.79
C LYS A 116 -9.19 25.49 -2.73
N GLY A 117 -9.55 25.89 -1.51
CA GLY A 117 -8.63 25.99 -0.38
C GLY A 117 -8.01 24.65 0.00
N ILE A 118 -8.81 23.59 0.05
CA ILE A 118 -8.36 22.22 0.29
C ILE A 118 -7.34 21.81 -0.79
N PHE A 119 -7.67 21.95 -2.07
CA PHE A 119 -6.76 21.55 -3.15
C PHE A 119 -5.46 22.36 -3.18
N THR A 120 -5.52 23.64 -2.81
CA THR A 120 -4.31 24.48 -2.66
C THR A 120 -3.37 23.88 -1.63
N ILE A 121 -3.88 23.49 -0.45
CA ILE A 121 -3.08 22.85 0.60
C ILE A 121 -2.53 21.50 0.13
N LEU A 122 -3.38 20.65 -0.47
CA LEU A 122 -2.96 19.32 -0.91
C LEU A 122 -1.88 19.38 -2.01
N ASN A 123 -1.97 20.34 -2.93
CA ASN A 123 -0.96 20.56 -3.97
C ASN A 123 0.41 20.98 -3.42
N LEU A 124 0.44 21.66 -2.27
CA LEU A 124 1.69 22.01 -1.59
C LEU A 124 2.25 20.82 -0.79
N LEU A 125 1.39 20.08 -0.11
CA LEU A 125 1.81 19.05 0.85
C LEU A 125 2.09 17.69 0.21
N HIS A 126 1.27 17.24 -0.73
CA HIS A 126 1.38 15.89 -1.30
C HIS A 126 2.69 15.61 -2.05
N PRO A 127 3.24 16.52 -2.87
CA PRO A 127 4.53 16.28 -3.51
C PRO A 127 5.63 16.04 -2.49
N LEU A 128 5.67 16.86 -1.42
CA LEU A 128 6.66 16.74 -0.35
C LEU A 128 6.50 15.43 0.43
N ARG A 129 5.26 15.02 0.71
CA ARG A 129 4.93 13.74 1.35
C ARG A 129 5.42 12.57 0.50
N ASP A 130 5.04 12.55 -0.78
CA ASP A 130 5.30 11.44 -1.68
C ASP A 130 6.79 11.32 -2.06
N SER A 131 7.56 12.40 -1.92
CA SER A 131 9.02 12.45 -2.07
C SER A 131 9.80 12.17 -0.78
N GLY A 132 9.13 11.99 0.36
CA GLY A 132 9.81 11.78 1.65
C GLY A 132 10.53 13.03 2.19
N LYS A 133 10.21 14.22 1.69
CA LYS A 133 10.78 15.51 2.10
C LYS A 133 10.16 16.01 3.41
N ARG A 134 10.34 15.25 4.48
CA ARG A 134 9.65 15.45 5.76
C ARG A 134 9.86 16.83 6.37
N GLN A 135 11.10 17.33 6.37
CA GLN A 135 11.41 18.61 7.00
C GLN A 135 10.75 19.76 6.25
N GLU A 136 10.86 19.77 4.91
CA GLU A 136 10.15 20.73 4.05
C GLU A 136 8.63 20.63 4.25
N PHE A 137 8.08 19.41 4.26
CA PHE A 137 6.66 19.19 4.52
C PHE A 137 6.23 19.81 5.85
N ASN A 138 6.96 19.56 6.94
CA ASN A 138 6.61 20.07 8.26
C ASN A 138 6.67 21.59 8.31
N ASN A 139 7.70 22.21 7.72
CA ASN A 139 7.82 23.66 7.65
C ASN A 139 6.64 24.28 6.88
N VAL A 140 6.29 23.72 5.71
CA VAL A 140 5.15 24.19 4.92
C VAL A 140 3.84 24.00 5.68
N ALA A 141 3.63 22.84 6.32
CA ALA A 141 2.43 22.57 7.11
C ALA A 141 2.31 23.51 8.32
N GLU A 142 3.41 23.86 8.98
CA GLU A 142 3.41 24.81 10.10
C GLU A 142 3.09 26.23 9.65
N ASN A 143 3.67 26.68 8.53
CA ASN A 143 3.32 27.98 7.94
C ASN A 143 1.85 28.04 7.54
N LEU A 144 1.32 26.99 6.89
CA LEU A 144 -0.09 26.91 6.52
C LEU A 144 -1.01 26.95 7.76
N LEU A 145 -0.64 26.31 8.87
CA LEU A 145 -1.40 26.41 10.12
C LEU A 145 -1.38 27.83 10.70
N LEU A 146 -0.26 28.54 10.59
CA LEU A 146 -0.14 29.93 11.04
C LEU A 146 -0.96 30.90 10.18
N GLU A 147 -0.99 30.68 8.87
CA GLU A 147 -1.77 31.47 7.92
C GLU A 147 -3.28 31.23 8.07
N ASN A 148 -3.67 30.02 8.47
CA ASN A 148 -5.07 29.58 8.54
C ASN A 148 -5.58 29.43 9.99
N GLN A 149 -5.02 30.16 10.95
CA GLN A 149 -5.37 30.03 12.38
C GLN A 149 -6.88 30.11 12.67
N GLU A 150 -7.60 30.96 11.93
CA GLU A 150 -9.04 31.15 12.09
C GLU A 150 -9.89 30.15 11.28
N ASN A 151 -9.28 29.42 10.33
CA ASN A 151 -9.97 28.45 9.48
C ASN A 151 -9.82 27.03 10.04
N LEU A 152 -10.78 26.64 10.88
CA LEU A 152 -10.79 25.33 11.51
C LEU A 152 -10.79 24.16 10.50
N THR A 153 -11.52 24.30 9.38
CA THR A 153 -11.60 23.27 8.33
C THR A 153 -10.21 22.96 7.76
N LEU A 154 -9.46 23.99 7.37
CA LEU A 154 -8.13 23.83 6.80
C LEU A 154 -7.11 23.36 7.85
N ASN A 155 -7.22 23.82 9.09
CA ASN A 155 -6.36 23.34 10.19
C ASN A 155 -6.55 21.84 10.46
N ILE A 156 -7.79 21.36 10.38
CA ILE A 156 -8.09 19.93 10.51
C ILE A 156 -7.51 19.15 9.33
N LEU A 157 -7.70 19.63 8.08
CA LEU A 157 -7.08 19.01 6.90
C LEU A 157 -5.56 18.89 7.05
N ILE A 158 -4.88 19.96 7.43
CA ILE A 158 -3.41 19.95 7.59
C ILE A 158 -3.00 18.95 8.69
N THR A 159 -3.77 18.86 9.78
CA THR A 159 -3.53 17.89 10.85
C THR A 159 -3.68 16.44 10.35
N LEU A 160 -4.70 16.17 9.53
CA LEU A 160 -4.88 14.87 8.88
C LEU A 160 -3.68 14.52 7.98
N GLU A 161 -3.22 15.44 7.14
CA GLU A 161 -2.06 15.19 6.27
C GLU A 161 -0.75 14.99 7.08
N LYS A 162 -0.55 15.76 8.16
CA LYS A 162 0.57 15.55 9.09
C LYS A 162 0.56 14.15 9.72
N SER A 163 -0.62 13.60 10.01
CA SER A 163 -0.75 12.25 10.55
C SER A 163 -0.21 11.18 9.58
N VAL A 164 -0.44 11.36 8.27
CA VAL A 164 0.04 10.44 7.23
C VAL A 164 1.58 10.42 7.22
N VAL A 165 2.22 11.59 7.32
CA VAL A 165 3.69 11.68 7.37
C VAL A 165 4.26 11.00 8.63
N GLU A 166 3.64 11.19 9.79
CA GLU A 166 4.08 10.50 11.02
C GLU A 166 3.95 8.98 10.89
N SER A 167 2.91 8.49 10.21
CA SER A 167 2.70 7.05 10.01
C SER A 167 3.84 6.38 9.22
N TYR A 168 4.44 7.06 8.23
CA TYR A 168 5.57 6.51 7.46
C TYR A 168 6.84 6.30 8.30
N HIS A 169 6.94 6.97 9.45
CA HIS A 169 8.11 6.95 10.33
C HIS A 169 7.95 6.01 11.52
N ASN A 170 7.12 4.96 11.37
CA ASN A 170 6.83 3.97 12.40
C ASN A 170 6.22 4.59 13.68
N LYS A 171 5.43 5.66 13.52
CA LYS A 171 4.66 6.29 14.61
C LYS A 171 3.17 6.18 14.31
N ILE A 172 2.70 4.97 14.03
CA ILE A 172 1.33 4.74 13.57
C ILE A 172 0.33 5.05 14.69
N GLU A 173 0.64 4.73 15.94
CA GLU A 173 -0.22 5.01 17.10
C GLU A 173 -0.42 6.52 17.27
N LYS A 174 0.65 7.30 17.12
CA LYS A 174 0.57 8.77 17.15
C LYS A 174 -0.26 9.30 15.97
N ALA A 175 -0.08 8.74 14.78
CA ALA A 175 -0.87 9.14 13.61
C ALA A 175 -2.36 8.85 13.83
N GLU A 176 -2.70 7.69 14.39
CA GLU A 176 -4.06 7.32 14.77
C GLU A 176 -4.64 8.28 15.82
N GLU A 177 -3.88 8.62 16.87
CA GLU A 177 -4.28 9.60 17.89
C GLU A 177 -4.58 10.98 17.27
N MET A 178 -3.74 11.45 16.36
CA MET A 178 -3.94 12.72 15.66
C MET A 178 -5.26 12.74 14.88
N VAL A 179 -5.58 11.66 14.15
CA VAL A 179 -6.83 11.57 13.38
C VAL A 179 -8.04 11.47 14.30
N ASN A 180 -7.98 10.68 15.37
CA ASN A 180 -9.06 10.57 16.34
C ASN A 180 -9.35 11.90 17.04
N LYS A 181 -8.29 12.65 17.39
CA LYS A 181 -8.42 14.00 17.94
C LYS A 181 -9.05 14.98 16.94
N ALA A 182 -8.69 14.87 15.66
CA ALA A 182 -9.32 15.67 14.61
C ALA A 182 -10.83 15.37 14.47
N LEU A 183 -11.22 14.10 14.52
CA LEU A 183 -12.62 13.68 14.53
C LEU A 183 -13.38 14.20 15.77
N GLU A 184 -12.77 14.13 16.95
CA GLU A 184 -13.36 14.67 18.18
C GLU A 184 -13.59 16.19 18.09
N ILE A 185 -12.62 16.93 17.52
CA ILE A 185 -12.76 18.37 17.27
C ILE A 185 -13.90 18.63 16.28
N LEU A 186 -13.99 17.87 15.18
CA LEU A 186 -15.07 18.00 14.20
C LEU A 186 -16.44 17.82 14.85
N GLU A 187 -16.60 16.77 15.66
CA GLU A 187 -17.85 16.45 16.34
C GLU A 187 -18.29 17.55 17.33
N LYS A 188 -17.34 18.11 18.09
CA LYS A 188 -17.63 19.17 19.08
C LYS A 188 -17.75 20.57 18.47
N SER A 189 -17.26 20.76 17.25
CA SER A 189 -17.28 22.04 16.55
C SER A 189 -18.63 22.37 15.94
N LYS A 190 -18.80 23.62 15.53
CA LYS A 190 -19.96 24.05 14.73
C LYS A 190 -19.78 23.78 13.22
N VAL A 191 -18.69 23.13 12.78
CA VAL A 191 -18.40 22.93 11.34
C VAL A 191 -19.56 22.23 10.65
N LYS A 192 -20.12 21.17 11.23
CA LYS A 192 -21.28 20.45 10.65
C LYS A 192 -22.50 21.35 10.42
N ALA A 193 -22.75 22.31 11.32
CA ALA A 193 -23.90 23.20 11.24
C ALA A 193 -23.68 24.38 10.29
N ILE A 194 -22.42 24.80 10.13
CA ILE A 194 -22.03 25.93 9.28
C ILE A 194 -21.81 25.46 7.83
N ASP A 195 -21.15 24.32 7.67
CA ASP A 195 -20.75 23.75 6.39
C ASP A 195 -20.73 22.21 6.48
N ALA A 196 -21.88 21.61 6.16
CA ALA A 196 -22.05 20.17 6.16
C ALA A 196 -21.17 19.46 5.11
N THR A 197 -20.88 20.12 3.98
CA THR A 197 -20.06 19.56 2.90
C THR A 197 -18.61 19.38 3.37
N SER A 198 -18.01 20.44 3.93
CA SER A 198 -16.65 20.38 4.49
C SER A 198 -16.55 19.40 5.66
N TYR A 199 -17.58 19.34 6.51
CA TYR A 199 -17.64 18.35 7.57
C TYR A 199 -17.57 16.92 7.02
N LEU A 200 -18.44 16.57 6.07
CA LEU A 200 -18.44 15.24 5.45
C LEU A 200 -17.12 14.96 4.73
N TYR A 201 -16.54 15.95 4.05
CA TYR A 201 -15.25 15.82 3.36
C TYR A 201 -14.14 15.42 4.33
N LEU A 202 -14.02 16.14 5.45
CA LEU A 202 -12.98 15.88 6.45
C LEU A 202 -13.20 14.56 7.19
N VAL A 203 -14.45 14.20 7.49
CA VAL A 203 -14.78 12.89 8.07
C VAL A 203 -14.38 11.76 7.11
N THR A 204 -14.68 11.89 5.81
CA THR A 204 -14.25 10.92 4.79
C THR A 204 -12.74 10.83 4.72
N MET A 205 -12.00 11.95 4.66
CA MET A 205 -10.53 11.96 4.65
C MET A 205 -9.93 11.28 5.88
N ALA A 206 -10.43 11.58 7.07
CA ALA A 206 -9.99 10.98 8.32
C ALA A 206 -10.12 9.44 8.27
N HIS A 207 -11.27 8.95 7.81
CA HIS A 207 -11.51 7.50 7.71
C HIS A 207 -10.66 6.83 6.63
N ILE A 208 -10.40 7.49 5.49
CA ILE A 208 -9.45 7.03 4.47
C ILE A 208 -8.06 6.83 5.08
N HIS A 209 -7.58 7.78 5.90
CA HIS A 209 -6.29 7.65 6.56
C HIS A 209 -6.28 6.55 7.62
N LEU A 210 -7.33 6.44 8.44
CA LEU A 210 -7.47 5.36 9.42
C LEU A 210 -7.44 3.98 8.75
N THR A 211 -8.10 3.80 7.60
CA THR A 211 -8.00 2.57 6.80
C THR A 211 -6.55 2.23 6.48
N GLY A 212 -5.78 3.22 5.98
CA GLY A 212 -4.36 3.05 5.69
C GLY A 212 -3.53 2.65 6.92
N PHE A 213 -3.83 3.24 8.08
CA PHE A 213 -3.14 2.96 9.33
C PHE A 213 -3.48 1.56 9.87
N TYR A 214 -4.75 1.21 9.94
CA TYR A 214 -5.19 -0.11 10.39
C TYR A 214 -4.70 -1.23 9.50
N ARG A 215 -4.67 -1.02 8.18
CA ARG A 215 -4.08 -1.97 7.23
C ARG A 215 -2.60 -2.23 7.52
N ARG A 216 -1.83 -1.19 7.85
CA ARG A 216 -0.39 -1.32 8.20
C ARG A 216 -0.17 -2.02 9.54
N GLN A 217 -1.12 -1.91 10.46
CA GLN A 217 -1.13 -2.62 11.74
C GLN A 217 -1.71 -4.04 11.64
N ASN A 218 -2.07 -4.52 10.43
CA ASN A 218 -2.73 -5.82 10.20
C ASN A 218 -4.12 -5.95 10.86
N LYS A 219 -4.75 -4.82 11.21
CA LYS A 219 -6.09 -4.75 11.79
C LYS A 219 -7.14 -4.71 10.67
N HIS A 220 -7.27 -5.81 9.93
CA HIS A 220 -8.11 -5.88 8.72
C HIS A 220 -9.58 -5.52 8.95
N GLY A 221 -10.19 -6.03 10.03
CA GLY A 221 -11.57 -5.70 10.38
C GLY A 221 -11.78 -4.20 10.61
N LYS A 222 -10.86 -3.55 11.34
CA LYS A 222 -10.92 -2.10 11.58
C LYS A 222 -10.69 -1.28 10.31
N ALA A 223 -9.78 -1.74 9.44
CA ALA A 223 -9.54 -1.08 8.16
C ALA A 223 -10.80 -1.11 7.26
N GLU A 224 -11.50 -2.25 7.25
CA GLU A 224 -12.76 -2.44 6.54
C GLU A 224 -13.90 -1.61 7.13
N GLU A 225 -14.03 -1.57 8.46
CA GLU A 225 -14.99 -0.70 9.14
C GLU A 225 -14.75 0.78 8.80
N ALA A 226 -13.51 1.25 8.93
CA ALA A 226 -13.14 2.62 8.64
C ALA A 226 -13.44 3.01 7.19
N ILE A 227 -13.10 2.17 6.20
CA ILE A 227 -13.34 2.53 4.79
C ILE A 227 -14.83 2.55 4.45
N ASN A 228 -15.63 1.72 5.11
CA ASN A 228 -17.08 1.71 4.97
C ASN A 228 -17.72 2.97 5.57
N ILE A 229 -17.26 3.43 6.73
CA ILE A 229 -17.68 4.72 7.30
C ILE A 229 -17.29 5.87 6.35
N GLY A 230 -16.04 5.87 5.84
CA GLY A 230 -15.57 6.87 4.88
C GLY A 230 -16.42 6.92 3.61
N TYR A 231 -16.80 5.75 3.09
CA TYR A 231 -17.67 5.60 1.93
C TYR A 231 -19.10 6.08 2.20
N GLN A 232 -19.70 5.72 3.34
CA GLN A 232 -21.04 6.19 3.70
C GLN A 232 -21.11 7.72 3.77
N ASN A 233 -20.12 8.36 4.41
CA ASN A 233 -20.05 9.82 4.50
C ASN A 233 -19.80 10.49 3.14
N SER A 234 -19.14 9.80 2.20
CA SER A 234 -18.89 10.36 0.87
C SER A 234 -20.09 10.27 -0.08
N THR A 235 -21.12 9.48 0.24
CA THR A 235 -22.32 9.37 -0.61
C THR A 235 -23.08 10.69 -0.77
N GLY A 236 -23.00 11.57 0.23
CA GLY A 236 -23.53 12.93 0.18
C GLY A 236 -22.64 13.94 -0.55
N LEU A 237 -21.48 13.52 -1.06
CA LEU A 237 -20.49 14.38 -1.70
C LEU A 237 -20.32 14.04 -3.18
N ASN A 238 -20.17 15.07 -4.01
CA ASN A 238 -19.78 14.90 -5.41
C ASN A 238 -18.27 15.13 -5.66
N SER A 239 -17.43 14.82 -4.67
CA SER A 239 -15.98 15.01 -4.83
C SER A 239 -15.35 13.83 -5.58
N ARG A 240 -14.89 14.09 -6.81
CA ARG A 240 -14.15 13.11 -7.62
C ARG A 240 -12.82 12.73 -6.98
N PHE A 241 -12.19 13.67 -6.28
CA PHE A 241 -10.95 13.45 -5.55
C PHE A 241 -11.12 12.40 -4.45
N LEU A 242 -12.14 12.55 -3.58
CA LEU A 242 -12.43 11.56 -2.55
C LEU A 242 -12.82 10.20 -3.12
N LYS A 243 -13.59 10.17 -4.22
CA LYS A 243 -13.93 8.92 -4.92
C LYS A 243 -12.68 8.16 -5.35
N ALA A 244 -11.70 8.85 -5.96
CA ALA A 244 -10.43 8.23 -6.34
C ALA A 244 -9.65 7.68 -5.14
N LEU A 245 -9.58 8.41 -4.02
CA LEU A 245 -8.93 7.93 -2.80
C LEU A 245 -9.65 6.72 -2.18
N LEU A 246 -10.98 6.71 -2.18
CA LEU A 246 -11.78 5.59 -1.70
C LEU A 246 -11.55 4.33 -2.52
N PHE A 247 -11.55 4.44 -3.85
CA PHE A 247 -11.22 3.32 -4.74
C PHE A 247 -9.83 2.77 -4.45
N TYR A 248 -8.84 3.66 -4.30
CA TYR A 248 -7.46 3.29 -3.99
C TYR A 248 -7.34 2.55 -2.65
N GLU A 249 -7.94 3.06 -1.57
CA GLU A 249 -7.81 2.44 -0.25
C GLU A 249 -8.65 1.16 -0.11
N LYS A 250 -9.85 1.08 -0.72
CA LYS A 250 -10.63 -0.16 -0.80
C LYS A 250 -9.84 -1.27 -1.48
N ALA A 251 -9.30 -1.00 -2.67
CA ALA A 251 -8.46 -1.96 -3.37
C ALA A 251 -7.20 -2.30 -2.57
N SER A 252 -6.56 -1.30 -1.96
CA SER A 252 -5.36 -1.49 -1.14
C SER A 252 -5.61 -2.38 0.08
N ASN A 253 -6.78 -2.30 0.70
CA ASN A 253 -7.16 -3.16 1.83
C ASN A 253 -7.22 -4.64 1.42
N SER A 254 -7.73 -4.93 0.23
CA SER A 254 -7.81 -6.30 -0.30
C SER A 254 -6.44 -6.89 -0.64
N THR A 255 -5.44 -6.07 -1.01
CA THR A 255 -4.15 -6.60 -1.51
C THR A 255 -3.41 -7.54 -0.57
N LYS A 256 -3.37 -7.22 0.73
CA LYS A 256 -2.71 -8.07 1.73
C LYS A 256 -3.46 -9.39 1.94
N TYR A 257 -4.80 -9.33 1.90
CA TYR A 257 -5.63 -10.52 1.97
C TYR A 257 -5.40 -11.43 0.76
N ILE A 258 -5.37 -10.88 -0.46
CA ILE A 258 -5.12 -11.64 -1.70
C ILE A 258 -3.80 -12.43 -1.65
N SER A 259 -2.73 -11.86 -1.09
CA SER A 259 -1.44 -12.56 -0.95
C SER A 259 -1.43 -13.67 0.11
N SER A 260 -2.48 -13.77 0.94
CA SER A 260 -2.64 -14.85 1.91
C SER A 260 -3.49 -16.01 1.41
N ILE A 261 -4.26 -15.82 0.32
CA ILE A 261 -5.10 -16.86 -0.27
C ILE A 261 -4.24 -17.69 -1.26
N PRO A 262 -4.30 -19.03 -1.23
CA PRO A 262 -3.71 -19.86 -2.28
C PRO A 262 -4.27 -19.53 -3.67
N ASN A 263 -3.51 -19.84 -4.72
CA ASN A 263 -4.02 -19.73 -6.09
C ASN A 263 -5.30 -20.57 -6.28
N GLY A 264 -6.35 -19.96 -6.83
CA GLY A 264 -7.64 -20.59 -7.03
C GLY A 264 -8.78 -19.60 -7.25
N PRO A 265 -10.02 -20.07 -7.41
CA PRO A 265 -11.18 -19.24 -7.75
C PRO A 265 -11.42 -18.09 -6.77
N ALA A 266 -11.37 -18.35 -5.46
CA ALA A 266 -11.57 -17.32 -4.43
C ALA A 266 -10.53 -16.18 -4.54
N ARG A 267 -9.25 -16.53 -4.74
CA ARG A 267 -8.20 -15.52 -4.96
C ARG A 267 -8.48 -14.71 -6.23
N ASN A 268 -8.93 -15.36 -7.30
CA ASN A 268 -9.21 -14.70 -8.58
C ASN A 268 -10.38 -13.70 -8.46
N GLU A 269 -11.43 -14.03 -7.71
CA GLU A 269 -12.55 -13.11 -7.45
C GLU A 269 -12.08 -11.88 -6.68
N HIS A 270 -11.32 -12.07 -5.59
CA HIS A 270 -10.76 -10.95 -4.83
C HIS A 270 -9.79 -10.11 -5.67
N PHE A 271 -8.96 -10.75 -6.49
CA PHE A 271 -8.05 -10.07 -7.41
C PHE A 271 -8.81 -9.24 -8.44
N ALA A 272 -9.84 -9.80 -9.08
CA ALA A 272 -10.66 -9.10 -10.06
C ALA A 272 -11.39 -7.90 -9.46
N SER A 273 -11.97 -8.05 -8.26
CA SER A 273 -12.63 -6.95 -7.55
C SER A 273 -11.65 -5.82 -7.19
N ALA A 274 -10.48 -6.16 -6.65
CA ALA A 274 -9.46 -5.17 -6.33
C ALA A 274 -8.90 -4.49 -7.59
N LYS A 275 -8.76 -5.23 -8.69
CA LYS A 275 -8.32 -4.70 -9.99
C LYS A 275 -9.31 -3.69 -10.55
N ASP A 276 -10.59 -4.01 -10.59
CA ASP A 276 -11.64 -3.12 -11.07
C ASP A 276 -11.62 -1.77 -10.30
N LEU A 277 -11.52 -1.82 -8.98
CA LEU A 277 -11.36 -0.62 -8.15
C LEU A 277 -10.09 0.18 -8.49
N MET A 278 -8.96 -0.49 -8.76
CA MET A 278 -7.73 0.20 -9.18
C MET A 278 -7.88 0.84 -10.56
N GLU A 279 -8.55 0.20 -11.51
CA GLU A 279 -8.82 0.73 -12.84
C GLU A 279 -9.75 1.95 -12.78
N GLN A 280 -10.78 1.91 -11.93
CA GLN A 280 -11.62 3.08 -11.64
C GLN A 280 -10.80 4.22 -11.02
N CYS A 281 -9.92 3.90 -10.06
CA CYS A 281 -9.02 4.89 -9.46
C CYS A 281 -8.06 5.51 -10.48
N ILE A 282 -7.48 4.70 -11.37
CA ILE A 282 -6.60 5.17 -12.46
C ILE A 282 -7.36 6.18 -13.32
N THR A 283 -8.54 5.80 -13.80
CA THR A 283 -9.36 6.64 -14.69
C THR A 283 -9.65 8.00 -14.06
N VAL A 284 -10.13 8.01 -12.82
CA VAL A 284 -10.47 9.28 -12.14
C VAL A 284 -9.22 10.09 -11.80
N SER A 285 -8.16 9.44 -11.32
CA SER A 285 -6.94 10.13 -10.89
C SER A 285 -6.14 10.70 -12.05
N THR A 286 -6.10 10.02 -13.21
CA THR A 286 -5.42 10.53 -14.40
C THR A 286 -6.12 11.79 -14.92
N ASP A 287 -7.45 11.82 -14.93
CA ASP A 287 -8.20 13.01 -15.36
C ASP A 287 -7.99 14.19 -14.39
N LEU A 288 -8.05 13.95 -13.07
CA LEU A 288 -7.81 14.99 -12.08
C LEU A 288 -6.37 15.55 -12.10
N ASP A 289 -5.38 14.69 -12.34
CA ASP A 289 -3.97 15.09 -12.34
C ASP A 289 -3.59 15.85 -13.62
N ASN A 290 -4.14 15.45 -14.78
CA ASN A 290 -3.84 16.10 -16.06
C ASN A 290 -4.69 17.35 -16.31
N ASN A 291 -5.99 17.30 -15.98
CA ASN A 291 -6.96 18.34 -16.36
C ASN A 291 -7.49 19.12 -15.15
N GLY A 292 -7.48 18.51 -13.96
CA GLY A 292 -8.05 19.09 -12.74
C GLY A 292 -7.10 19.97 -11.95
N GLY A 293 -5.81 19.98 -12.27
CA GLY A 293 -4.80 20.78 -11.54
C GLY A 293 -4.60 20.35 -10.08
N ILE A 294 -4.96 19.11 -9.74
CA ILE A 294 -4.85 18.56 -8.37
C ILE A 294 -3.81 17.46 -8.38
N TYR A 295 -2.81 17.58 -7.51
CA TYR A 295 -1.84 16.53 -7.25
C TYR A 295 -2.54 15.38 -6.53
N ILE A 296 -2.84 14.32 -7.28
CA ILE A 296 -3.41 13.09 -6.71
C ILE A 296 -2.52 11.87 -6.96
N ARG A 297 -1.77 11.80 -8.08
CA ARG A 297 -0.79 10.75 -8.46
C ARG A 297 -1.15 9.27 -8.12
N LYS A 298 -2.39 8.96 -7.74
CA LYS A 298 -2.81 7.62 -7.33
C LYS A 298 -2.82 6.66 -8.51
N HIS A 299 -3.00 7.15 -9.73
CA HIS A 299 -2.85 6.34 -10.94
C HIS A 299 -1.45 5.73 -11.07
N HIS A 300 -0.37 6.44 -10.70
CA HIS A 300 0.98 5.83 -10.62
C HIS A 300 0.99 4.66 -9.64
N PHE A 301 0.55 4.89 -8.40
CA PHE A 301 0.52 3.85 -7.36
C PHE A 301 -0.39 2.67 -7.72
N CYS A 302 -1.51 2.90 -8.41
CA CYS A 302 -2.40 1.83 -8.86
C CYS A 302 -1.72 0.92 -9.88
N HIS A 303 -1.04 1.46 -10.89
CA HIS A 303 -0.28 0.62 -11.83
C HIS A 303 0.78 -0.23 -11.12
N LEU A 304 1.51 0.36 -10.16
CA LEU A 304 2.49 -0.37 -9.36
C LEU A 304 1.85 -1.47 -8.51
N LYS A 305 0.70 -1.18 -7.88
CA LYS A 305 -0.04 -2.16 -7.09
C LYS A 305 -0.62 -3.30 -7.93
N LEU A 306 -1.17 -3.01 -9.11
CA LEU A 306 -1.63 -4.02 -10.05
C LEU A 306 -0.48 -4.96 -10.43
N ALA A 307 0.70 -4.41 -10.74
CA ALA A 307 1.89 -5.21 -11.01
C ALA A 307 2.28 -6.10 -9.81
N LEU A 308 2.39 -5.52 -8.61
CA LEU A 308 2.76 -6.24 -7.40
C LEU A 308 1.76 -7.36 -7.04
N MET A 309 0.45 -7.11 -7.20
CA MET A 309 -0.58 -8.12 -6.97
C MET A 309 -0.51 -9.27 -7.99
N ALA A 310 -0.29 -8.94 -9.27
CA ALA A 310 -0.20 -9.93 -10.34
C ALA A 310 1.04 -10.82 -10.19
N LEU A 311 2.17 -10.24 -9.76
CA LEU A 311 3.42 -10.97 -9.47
C LEU A 311 3.33 -11.83 -8.19
N ASN A 312 2.48 -11.43 -7.25
CA ASN A 312 2.20 -12.14 -6.00
C ASN A 312 3.46 -12.46 -5.17
N CYS A 313 4.35 -11.49 -4.97
CA CYS A 313 5.61 -11.70 -4.25
C CYS A 313 5.63 -11.07 -2.84
N ARG A 314 4.47 -10.65 -2.32
CA ARG A 314 4.40 -9.84 -1.08
C ARG A 314 4.89 -10.57 0.17
N THR A 315 4.68 -11.88 0.26
CA THR A 315 5.08 -12.73 1.38
C THR A 315 5.97 -13.88 0.90
N HIS A 316 6.75 -14.47 1.81
CA HIS A 316 7.55 -15.67 1.51
C HIS A 316 6.68 -16.80 0.92
N ALA A 317 5.53 -17.08 1.55
CA ALA A 317 4.59 -18.08 1.06
C ALA A 317 4.06 -17.78 -0.37
N ALA A 318 3.78 -16.50 -0.67
CA ALA A 318 3.31 -16.09 -2.00
C ALA A 318 4.42 -16.18 -3.07
N ARG A 319 5.69 -15.95 -2.70
CA ARG A 319 6.84 -16.15 -3.60
C ARG A 319 7.01 -17.62 -4.02
N GLY A 320 6.64 -18.57 -3.16
CA GLY A 320 6.57 -19.99 -3.52
C GLY A 320 5.45 -20.36 -4.50
N GLN A 321 4.46 -19.48 -4.72
CA GLN A 321 3.38 -19.72 -5.67
C GLN A 321 3.74 -19.17 -7.06
N ILE A 322 3.48 -19.93 -8.12
CA ILE A 322 3.77 -19.52 -9.49
C ILE A 322 2.53 -18.77 -10.06
N PRO A 323 2.67 -17.49 -10.47
CA PRO A 323 1.60 -16.76 -11.14
C PRO A 323 1.43 -17.25 -12.59
N SER A 324 0.25 -17.02 -13.20
CA SER A 324 0.01 -17.39 -14.60
C SER A 324 0.80 -16.48 -15.56
N ALA A 325 0.97 -16.92 -16.81
CA ALA A 325 1.62 -16.13 -17.84
C ALA A 325 0.89 -14.81 -18.13
N GLU A 326 -0.45 -14.82 -18.04
CA GLU A 326 -1.29 -13.61 -18.15
C GLU A 326 -0.97 -12.61 -17.05
N CYS A 327 -0.81 -13.08 -15.80
CA CYS A 327 -0.42 -12.21 -14.68
C CYS A 327 0.97 -11.59 -14.90
N ILE A 328 1.95 -12.36 -15.39
CA ILE A 328 3.29 -11.83 -15.72
C ILE A 328 3.21 -10.76 -16.81
N LYS A 329 2.42 -11.01 -17.86
CA LYS A 329 2.20 -10.07 -18.96
C LYS A 329 1.53 -8.78 -18.46
N GLU A 330 0.51 -8.92 -17.61
CA GLU A 330 -0.19 -7.77 -17.02
C GLU A 330 0.73 -6.91 -16.15
N ALA A 331 1.52 -7.53 -15.28
CA ALA A 331 2.52 -6.83 -14.49
C ALA A 331 3.55 -6.09 -15.36
N THR A 332 4.03 -6.76 -16.41
CA THR A 332 4.97 -6.18 -17.37
C THR A 332 4.37 -4.94 -18.06
N ASN A 333 3.10 -5.02 -18.47
CA ASN A 333 2.41 -3.88 -19.10
C ASN A 333 2.25 -2.71 -18.14
N CYS A 334 1.86 -2.97 -16.88
CA CYS A 334 1.75 -1.93 -15.86
C CYS A 334 3.09 -1.22 -15.63
N LEU A 335 4.20 -1.95 -15.55
CA LEU A 335 5.53 -1.35 -15.38
C LEU A 335 5.97 -0.56 -16.59
N LYS A 336 5.69 -1.03 -17.81
CA LYS A 336 5.95 -0.29 -19.06
C LYS A 336 5.16 1.00 -19.15
N GLU A 337 3.89 1.00 -18.71
CA GLU A 337 3.07 2.21 -18.68
C GLU A 337 3.67 3.26 -17.73
N VAL A 338 4.12 2.85 -16.54
CA VAL A 338 4.78 3.75 -15.60
C VAL A 338 6.08 4.31 -16.18
N ASP A 339 6.93 3.45 -16.74
CA ASP A 339 8.22 3.85 -17.32
C ASP A 339 8.03 4.80 -18.52
N LYS A 340 7.06 4.52 -19.39
CA LYS A 340 6.82 5.32 -20.61
C LYS A 340 6.15 6.66 -20.33
N LYS A 341 5.15 6.69 -19.45
CA LYS A 341 4.31 7.89 -19.25
C LYS A 341 4.73 8.73 -18.06
N TYR A 342 5.29 8.11 -17.03
CA TYR A 342 5.40 8.73 -15.71
C TYR A 342 6.82 8.76 -15.15
N ALA A 343 7.83 8.22 -15.84
CA ALA A 343 9.21 8.17 -15.34
C ALA A 343 9.77 9.54 -14.94
N ALA A 344 9.45 10.61 -15.68
CA ALA A 344 9.91 11.97 -15.34
C ALA A 344 9.18 12.61 -14.15
N GLN A 345 8.07 12.01 -13.70
CA GLN A 345 7.16 12.57 -12.70
C GLN A 345 7.03 11.65 -11.47
N ILE A 346 7.82 10.57 -11.41
CA ILE A 346 7.75 9.59 -10.35
C ILE A 346 8.40 10.16 -9.08
N SER A 347 7.65 10.17 -7.97
CA SER A 347 8.20 10.55 -6.67
C SER A 347 9.08 9.44 -6.10
N GLU A 348 9.91 9.76 -5.11
CA GLU A 348 10.79 8.79 -4.45
C GLU A 348 10.01 7.62 -3.83
N GLY A 349 8.87 7.90 -3.19
CA GLY A 349 7.97 6.86 -2.67
C GLY A 349 7.41 5.94 -3.76
N GLN A 350 7.13 6.48 -4.95
CA GLN A 350 6.68 5.69 -6.11
C GLN A 350 7.85 4.91 -6.73
N GLN A 351 9.04 5.51 -6.80
CA GLN A 351 10.25 4.88 -7.31
C GLN A 351 10.63 3.65 -6.48
N ILE A 352 10.50 3.71 -5.15
CA ILE A 352 10.69 2.54 -4.28
C ILE A 352 9.76 1.40 -4.69
N GLN A 353 8.46 1.65 -4.83
CA GLN A 353 7.51 0.62 -5.25
C GLN A 353 7.75 0.11 -6.67
N PHE A 354 8.20 0.97 -7.58
CA PHE A 354 8.59 0.59 -8.93
C PHE A 354 9.81 -0.35 -8.95
N LEU A 355 10.83 -0.05 -8.15
CA LEU A 355 12.00 -0.92 -7.98
C LEU A 355 11.62 -2.27 -7.36
N ILE A 356 10.75 -2.28 -6.35
CA ILE A 356 10.22 -3.54 -5.77
C ILE A 356 9.49 -4.36 -6.83
N ALA A 357 8.64 -3.73 -7.65
CA ALA A 357 7.91 -4.44 -8.69
C ALA A 357 8.83 -4.95 -9.82
N LYS A 358 9.88 -4.21 -10.18
CA LYS A 358 10.94 -4.67 -11.10
C LYS A 358 11.72 -5.86 -10.52
N ALA A 359 12.02 -5.82 -9.23
CA ALA A 359 12.65 -6.94 -8.54
C ALA A 359 11.75 -8.18 -8.55
N ASP A 360 10.47 -8.02 -8.22
CA ASP A 360 9.49 -9.10 -8.22
C ASP A 360 9.30 -9.70 -9.63
N LEU A 361 9.31 -8.88 -10.68
CA LEU A 361 9.26 -9.36 -12.07
C LEU A 361 10.52 -10.16 -12.43
N SER A 362 11.70 -9.63 -12.09
CA SER A 362 12.99 -10.30 -12.36
C SER A 362 13.10 -11.62 -11.59
N PHE A 363 12.60 -11.67 -10.36
CA PHE A 363 12.47 -12.88 -9.56
C PHE A 363 11.61 -13.94 -10.26
N ARG A 364 10.45 -13.55 -10.81
CA ARG A 364 9.58 -14.47 -11.57
C ARG A 364 10.22 -14.94 -12.88
N GLN A 365 11.11 -14.15 -13.46
CA GLN A 365 11.91 -14.49 -14.64
C GLN A 365 13.18 -15.28 -14.29
N GLN A 366 13.40 -15.63 -13.01
CA GLN A 366 14.59 -16.32 -12.50
C GLN A 366 15.90 -15.56 -12.75
N ASN A 367 15.82 -14.25 -12.97
CA ASN A 367 16.97 -13.37 -13.04
C ASN A 367 17.27 -12.80 -11.64
N TYR A 368 17.79 -13.67 -10.78
CA TYR A 368 17.94 -13.38 -9.35
C TYR A 368 18.96 -12.26 -9.07
N GLN A 369 20.00 -12.12 -9.90
CA GLN A 369 20.97 -11.03 -9.75
C GLN A 369 20.30 -9.67 -9.98
N VAL A 370 19.55 -9.51 -11.08
CA VAL A 370 18.80 -8.27 -11.37
C VAL A 370 17.71 -8.03 -10.31
N ALA A 371 17.07 -9.08 -9.81
CA ALA A 371 16.11 -8.96 -8.71
C ALA A 371 16.79 -8.41 -7.43
N GLN A 372 17.97 -8.91 -7.09
CA GLN A 372 18.76 -8.48 -5.94
C GLN A 372 19.18 -7.01 -6.06
N ASP A 373 19.69 -6.60 -7.22
CA ASP A 373 20.15 -5.23 -7.45
C ASP A 373 19.02 -4.21 -7.33
N ASN A 374 17.85 -4.53 -7.89
CA ASN A 374 16.65 -3.69 -7.74
C ASN A 374 16.19 -3.61 -6.27
N CYS A 375 16.23 -4.72 -5.52
CA CYS A 375 15.90 -4.69 -4.09
C CYS A 375 16.90 -3.86 -3.28
N LYS A 376 18.21 -4.01 -3.51
CA LYS A 376 19.26 -3.20 -2.86
C LYS A 376 19.06 -1.71 -3.13
N HIS A 377 18.74 -1.34 -4.38
CA HIS A 377 18.44 0.05 -4.73
C HIS A 377 17.16 0.55 -4.03
N ALA A 378 16.09 -0.25 -4.01
CA ALA A 378 14.85 0.09 -3.31
C ALA A 378 15.10 0.32 -1.81
N LEU A 379 15.91 -0.54 -1.19
CA LEU A 379 16.26 -0.46 0.23
C LEU A 379 17.01 0.83 0.54
N ALA A 380 18.10 1.11 -0.19
CA ALA A 380 18.90 2.32 -0.01
C ALA A 380 18.06 3.60 -0.17
N LEU A 381 17.14 3.62 -1.14
CA LEU A 381 16.24 4.75 -1.34
C LEU A 381 15.22 4.88 -0.20
N ALA A 382 14.65 3.76 0.27
CA ALA A 382 13.72 3.76 1.40
C ALA A 382 14.35 4.25 2.70
N GLU A 383 15.60 3.85 2.98
CA GLU A 383 16.38 4.32 4.12
C GLU A 383 16.67 5.81 4.03
N LYS A 384 17.19 6.27 2.87
CA LYS A 384 17.52 7.68 2.62
C LYS A 384 16.31 8.59 2.81
N CYS A 385 15.14 8.19 2.30
CA CYS A 385 13.92 9.00 2.32
C CYS A 385 13.04 8.75 3.57
N GLY A 386 13.43 7.85 4.48
CA GLY A 386 12.70 7.58 5.71
C GLY A 386 11.42 6.76 5.56
N PHE A 387 11.24 6.03 4.45
CA PHE A 387 10.09 5.14 4.20
C PHE A 387 10.22 3.81 4.96
N ARG A 388 10.27 3.88 6.28
CA ARG A 388 10.57 2.73 7.17
C ARG A 388 9.61 1.56 7.03
N LEU A 389 8.38 1.82 6.61
CA LEU A 389 7.36 0.77 6.44
C LEU A 389 7.62 -0.18 5.27
N GLU A 390 8.44 0.23 4.29
CA GLU A 390 8.75 -0.63 3.14
C GLU A 390 9.99 -1.51 3.39
N ILE A 391 10.87 -1.12 4.34
CA ILE A 391 12.18 -1.74 4.60
C ILE A 391 12.07 -3.25 4.85
N SER A 392 11.30 -3.68 5.85
CA SER A 392 11.18 -5.10 6.21
C SER A 392 10.68 -5.94 5.03
N GLY A 393 9.76 -5.42 4.22
CA GLY A 393 9.27 -6.15 3.04
C GLY A 393 10.30 -6.28 1.91
N ILE A 394 11.29 -5.38 1.85
CA ILE A 394 12.42 -5.43 0.92
C ILE A 394 13.49 -6.39 1.44
N GLU A 395 13.80 -6.35 2.74
CA GLU A 395 14.74 -7.26 3.39
C GLU A 395 14.29 -8.72 3.28
N ASP A 396 13.00 -8.99 3.51
CA ASP A 396 12.43 -10.34 3.32
C ASP A 396 12.63 -10.87 1.89
N ARG A 397 12.58 -9.99 0.88
CA ARG A 397 12.83 -10.38 -0.52
C ARG A 397 14.31 -10.66 -0.75
N LEU A 398 15.20 -9.82 -0.21
CA LEU A 398 16.65 -9.99 -0.32
C LEU A 398 17.10 -11.33 0.27
N ALA A 399 16.57 -11.71 1.43
CA ALA A 399 16.88 -12.99 2.07
C ALA A 399 16.48 -14.20 1.20
N ASP A 400 15.27 -14.16 0.64
CA ASP A 400 14.79 -15.23 -0.26
C ASP A 400 15.59 -15.28 -1.57
N ILE A 401 15.92 -14.12 -2.15
CA ILE A 401 16.72 -14.03 -3.37
C ILE A 401 18.14 -14.57 -3.14
N ALA A 402 18.78 -14.21 -2.02
CA ALA A 402 20.12 -14.69 -1.68
C ALA A 402 20.15 -16.22 -1.58
N THR A 403 19.17 -16.81 -0.88
CA THR A 403 19.04 -18.27 -0.76
C THR A 403 18.95 -18.97 -2.13
N LEU A 404 18.27 -18.37 -3.11
CA LEU A 404 18.15 -18.93 -4.45
C LEU A 404 19.41 -18.76 -5.29
N ILE A 405 20.16 -17.68 -5.10
CA ILE A 405 21.46 -17.46 -5.75
C ILE A 405 22.45 -18.53 -5.26
N ASP A 406 22.61 -18.66 -3.93
CA ASP A 406 23.52 -19.64 -3.32
C ASP A 406 23.20 -21.07 -3.77
N LYS A 407 21.90 -21.41 -3.82
CA LYS A 407 21.46 -22.72 -4.30
C LYS A 407 21.84 -22.93 -5.77
N LYS A 408 21.65 -21.93 -6.64
CA LYS A 408 21.99 -22.04 -8.06
C LYS A 408 23.49 -22.24 -8.25
N GLU A 409 24.31 -21.43 -7.56
CA GLU A 409 25.77 -21.54 -7.60
C GLU A 409 26.26 -22.91 -7.10
N SER A 410 25.65 -23.46 -6.05
CA SER A 410 25.99 -24.80 -5.56
C SER A 410 25.66 -25.91 -6.56
N MET A 411 24.54 -25.81 -7.29
CA MET A 411 24.16 -26.79 -8.32
C MET A 411 25.06 -26.69 -9.55
N ASP A 412 25.43 -25.47 -9.96
CA ASP A 412 26.35 -25.24 -11.07
C ASP A 412 27.74 -25.82 -10.76
N LEU A 413 28.21 -25.72 -9.50
CA LEU A 413 29.48 -26.31 -9.05
C LEU A 413 29.45 -27.85 -9.04
N GLU A 414 28.36 -28.47 -8.58
CA GLU A 414 28.18 -29.92 -8.62
C GLU A 414 28.17 -30.47 -10.05
N PHE A 415 27.55 -29.75 -10.99
CA PHE A 415 27.54 -30.12 -12.40
C PHE A 415 28.95 -30.07 -13.01
N HIS A 416 29.72 -29.02 -12.73
CA HIS A 416 31.10 -28.90 -13.22
C HIS A 416 32.04 -29.99 -12.65
N LEU A 417 31.86 -30.39 -11.38
CA LEU A 417 32.61 -31.50 -10.78
C LEU A 417 32.24 -32.88 -11.36
N SER A 418 31.04 -32.99 -11.94
CA SER A 418 30.55 -34.22 -12.57
C SER A 418 31.07 -34.38 -14.01
N GLU A 419 31.28 -33.27 -14.73
CA GLU A 419 31.79 -33.28 -16.11
C GLU A 419 33.33 -33.40 -16.21
N GLU A 420 34.10 -32.95 -15.21
CA GLU A 420 35.56 -33.17 -15.16
C GLU A 420 35.95 -34.60 -14.71
N GLY A 421 34.97 -35.45 -14.40
CA GLY A 421 35.18 -36.84 -13.97
C GLY A 421 35.27 -37.89 -15.07
N HIS A 422 35.07 -37.53 -16.35
CA HIS A 422 35.16 -38.51 -17.45
C HIS A 422 35.80 -37.97 -18.73
N ALA A 423 37.10 -38.22 -18.87
CA ALA A 423 37.75 -38.46 -20.15
C ALA A 423 38.66 -39.70 -20.03
N ASP A 424 38.19 -40.82 -20.57
CA ASP A 424 38.94 -42.05 -20.76
C ASP A 424 40.16 -41.84 -21.66
N SER A 425 41.27 -42.57 -21.42
CA SER A 425 41.99 -43.28 -22.49
C SER A 425 42.99 -44.30 -21.97
N LEU A 426 42.86 -45.49 -22.56
CA LEU A 426 43.58 -46.75 -22.34
C LEU A 426 45.00 -46.77 -22.92
N SER A 427 45.79 -47.70 -22.36
CA SER A 427 46.79 -48.56 -23.03
C SER A 427 48.24 -48.08 -23.20
N SER A 428 49.19 -48.71 -22.49
CA SER A 428 50.02 -49.80 -23.07
C SER A 428 51.10 -50.28 -22.07
N SER A 429 51.18 -51.60 -21.81
CA SER A 429 52.44 -52.37 -21.84
C SER A 429 52.20 -53.87 -21.57
N THR A 430 52.43 -54.68 -22.60
CA THR A 430 52.78 -56.11 -22.56
C THR A 430 54.23 -56.23 -21.98
N SER A 431 54.76 -57.26 -21.32
CA SER A 431 54.73 -58.74 -21.46
C SER A 431 55.38 -59.39 -20.19
N PRO A 432 55.87 -60.65 -20.16
CA PRO A 432 55.24 -61.78 -19.47
C PRO A 432 56.12 -62.44 -18.36
N SER A 433 55.55 -63.33 -17.53
CA SER A 433 56.34 -64.40 -16.91
C SER A 433 55.54 -65.67 -16.60
N LYS A 434 56.26 -66.78 -16.68
CA LYS A 434 55.87 -68.17 -16.85
C LYS A 434 55.53 -68.89 -15.53
N LYS A 435 54.71 -69.94 -15.69
CA LYS A 435 54.79 -71.27 -15.05
C LYS A 435 54.45 -71.39 -13.55
N ASN A 436 53.35 -72.09 -13.23
CA ASN A 436 53.32 -73.55 -13.08
C ASN A 436 51.86 -74.05 -12.89
N SER A 437 51.53 -75.16 -13.57
CA SER A 437 50.31 -75.98 -13.35
C SER A 437 50.57 -77.02 -12.24
N PRO A 438 49.74 -78.07 -12.04
CA PRO A 438 48.34 -78.29 -12.45
C PRO A 438 47.45 -78.78 -11.28
N TYR A 439 46.13 -78.84 -11.49
CA TYR A 439 45.33 -79.98 -11.02
C TYR A 439 44.18 -80.24 -12.00
N SER A 440 44.16 -81.46 -12.53
CA SER A 440 43.07 -82.08 -13.29
C SER A 440 42.10 -82.77 -12.34
N THR A 441 40.80 -82.71 -12.66
CA THR A 441 39.75 -83.76 -12.56
C THR A 441 38.45 -83.11 -13.06
N SER A 442 37.96 -83.33 -14.29
CA SER A 442 37.24 -84.50 -14.85
C SER A 442 35.88 -84.80 -14.19
N SER A 443 34.78 -84.39 -14.86
CA SER A 443 33.47 -85.06 -14.98
C SER A 443 32.51 -84.08 -15.71
N GLU A 444 32.27 -84.25 -17.02
CA GLU A 444 31.10 -84.96 -17.63
C GLU A 444 29.76 -84.22 -17.41
N MET A 445 29.19 -83.62 -18.48
CA MET A 445 28.01 -84.10 -19.30
C MET A 445 26.67 -83.90 -18.55
N ASP A 446 25.54 -83.40 -19.08
CA ASP A 446 24.99 -83.04 -20.41
C ASP A 446 23.89 -81.96 -20.16
N ILE A 447 23.68 -80.96 -21.01
CA ILE A 447 22.58 -80.85 -22.00
C ILE A 447 21.25 -81.52 -21.58
N GLU A 448 20.35 -80.76 -20.97
CA GLU A 448 19.08 -80.27 -21.57
C GLU A 448 18.52 -79.07 -20.78
#